data_AF-A0A7C7ZSV5-F1
#
_entry.id   AF-A0A7C7ZSV5-F1
#
_cell.length_a   1.000
_cell.length_b   1.000
_cell.length_c   1.000
_cell.angle_alpha   90.00
_cell.angle_beta   90.00
_cell.angle_gamma   90.00
#
_symmetry.space_group_name_H-M   'P 1'
#
loop_
_entity.id
_entity.type
_entity.pdbx_description
1 polymer ?
#
loop_
_entity_poly.entity_id
_entity_poly.type
_entity_poly.pdbx_seq_one_letter_code
_entity_poly.pdbx_strand_id
1 'polypeptide(L)' 'DDLGADSLDQVELIMAMEEEFDVSIPDEDAEKIATVKDAVNYVMNAIGK' A
#
# COMPACT_ATOMS: atom_id res chain seq x y z
N ASP A 1 -1.21 -16.85 6.34
CA ASP A 1 -1.55 -15.92 5.25
C ASP A 1 -3.04 -15.63 5.29
N ASP A 2 -3.42 -14.51 5.86
CA ASP A 2 -4.84 -14.13 6.04
C ASP A 2 -5.51 -13.84 4.68
N LEU A 3 -4.76 -13.21 3.77
CA LEU A 3 -5.22 -12.86 2.42
C LEU A 3 -4.75 -13.83 1.34
N GLY A 4 -3.84 -14.77 1.66
CA GLY A 4 -3.24 -15.67 0.67
C GLY A 4 -2.46 -14.97 -0.46
N ALA A 5 -2.08 -13.71 -0.23
CA ALA A 5 -1.40 -12.85 -1.18
C ALA A 5 0.11 -13.15 -1.20
N ASP A 6 0.70 -13.15 -2.40
CA ASP A 6 2.15 -13.27 -2.59
C ASP A 6 2.83 -11.91 -2.75
N SER A 7 4.14 -11.90 -3.01
CA SER A 7 4.91 -10.67 -3.17
C SER A 7 4.52 -9.86 -4.42
N LEU A 8 3.96 -10.49 -5.46
CA LEU A 8 3.48 -9.79 -6.65
C LEU A 8 2.16 -9.09 -6.36
N ASP A 9 1.26 -9.76 -5.61
CA ASP A 9 0.00 -9.16 -5.16
C ASP A 9 0.23 -7.88 -4.33
N GLN A 10 1.29 -7.85 -3.51
CA GLN A 10 1.68 -6.65 -2.75
C GLN A 10 2.09 -5.51 -3.69
N VAL A 11 2.89 -5.78 -4.72
CA VAL A 11 3.34 -4.76 -5.69
C VAL A 11 2.15 -4.22 -6.50
N GLU A 12 1.25 -5.09 -6.95
CA GLU A 12 0.03 -4.67 -7.66
C GLU A 12 -0.88 -3.80 -6.80
N LEU A 13 -1.06 -4.16 -5.51
CA LEU A 13 -1.84 -3.36 -4.57
C LEU A 13 -1.26 -1.95 -4.41
N ILE A 14 0.06 -1.84 -4.23
CA ILE A 14 0.73 -0.55 -4.05
C ILE A 14 0.56 0.33 -5.30
N MET A 15 0.81 -0.22 -6.50
CA MET A 15 0.62 0.53 -7.75
C MET A 15 -0.83 0.99 -7.94
N ALA A 16 -1.81 0.13 -7.62
CA ALA A 16 -3.22 0.50 -7.70
C ALA A 16 -3.59 1.61 -6.71
N MET A 17 -2.99 1.62 -5.52
CA MET A 17 -3.19 2.67 -4.52
C MET A 17 -2.54 3.99 -4.95
N GLU A 18 -1.36 3.96 -5.56
CA GLU A 18 -0.72 5.14 -6.15
C GLU A 18 -1.59 5.79 -7.24
N GLU A 19 -2.13 4.97 -8.16
CA GLU A 19 -2.98 5.46 -9.26
C GLU A 19 -4.35 5.97 -8.77
N GLU A 20 -5.04 5.24 -7.89
CA GLU A 20 -6.38 5.61 -7.41
C GLU A 20 -6.39 6.87 -6.55
N PHE A 21 -5.35 7.05 -5.73
CA PHE A 21 -5.28 8.17 -4.78
C PHE A 21 -4.35 9.31 -5.23
N ASP A 22 -3.72 9.19 -6.40
CA ASP A 22 -2.72 10.13 -6.93
C ASP A 22 -1.59 10.39 -5.89
N VAL A 23 -1.10 9.31 -5.28
CA VAL A 23 -0.02 9.33 -4.28
C VAL A 23 1.21 8.63 -4.83
N SER A 24 2.37 8.90 -4.22
CA SER A 24 3.61 8.17 -4.49
C SER A 24 4.08 7.51 -3.21
N ILE A 25 4.28 6.19 -3.27
CA ILE A 25 4.70 5.34 -2.16
C ILE A 25 6.13 4.86 -2.48
N PRO A 26 7.16 5.35 -1.78
CA PRO A 26 8.52 4.87 -1.97
C PRO A 26 8.63 3.37 -1.67
N ASP A 27 9.47 2.65 -2.41
CA ASP A 27 9.70 1.21 -2.20
C ASP A 27 10.04 0.86 -0.74
N GLU A 28 10.86 1.69 -0.09
CA GLU A 28 11.23 1.52 1.32
C GLU A 28 10.04 1.59 2.29
N ASP A 29 8.97 2.28 1.92
CA ASP A 29 7.74 2.36 2.70
C ASP A 29 6.75 1.27 2.28
N ALA A 30 6.68 0.94 0.99
CA ALA A 30 5.91 -0.19 0.48
C ALA A 30 6.32 -1.51 1.15
N GLU A 31 7.63 -1.74 1.34
CA GLU A 31 8.16 -2.91 2.06
C GLU A 31 7.71 -2.99 3.53
N LYS A 32 7.34 -1.86 4.15
CA LYS A 32 6.87 -1.80 5.54
C LYS A 32 5.35 -2.02 5.66
N ILE A 33 4.61 -1.99 4.54
CA ILE A 33 3.17 -2.23 4.51
C ILE A 33 2.93 -3.75 4.57
N ALA A 34 2.79 -4.27 5.79
CA ALA A 34 2.59 -5.71 6.03
C ALA A 34 1.12 -6.10 6.22
N THR A 35 0.26 -5.13 6.54
CA THR A 35 -1.17 -5.38 6.78
C THR A 35 -2.05 -4.38 6.02
N VAL A 36 -3.31 -4.76 5.80
CA VAL A 36 -4.33 -3.85 5.22
C VAL A 36 -4.44 -2.57 6.04
N LYS A 37 -4.31 -2.66 7.36
CA LYS A 37 -4.35 -1.49 8.24
C LYS A 37 -3.20 -0.54 7.97
N ASP A 38 -1.99 -1.05 7.73
CA ASP A 38 -0.82 -0.23 7.40
C ASP A 38 -1.03 0.49 6.07
N ALA A 39 -1.54 -0.23 5.07
CA ALA A 39 -1.85 0.32 3.74
C ALA A 39 -2.87 1.47 3.83
N VAL A 40 -3.97 1.25 4.56
CA VAL A 40 -5.01 2.26 4.79
C VAL A 40 -4.46 3.47 5.53
N ASN A 41 -3.70 3.26 6.61
CA ASN A 41 -3.09 4.36 7.36
C ASN A 41 -2.12 5.16 6.50
N TYR A 42 -1.33 4.49 5.64
CA TYR A 42 -0.39 5.17 4.76
C TYR A 42 -1.11 6.11 3.80
N VAL A 43 -2.15 5.61 3.12
CA VAL A 43 -2.94 6.42 2.19
C VAL A 43 -3.65 7.56 2.90
N MET A 44 -4.26 7.32 4.06
CA MET A 44 -4.90 8.36 4.87
C MET A 44 -3.92 9.49 5.22
N ASN A 45 -2.71 9.13 5.67
CA ASN A 45 -1.67 10.11 5.97
C ASN A 45 -1.21 10.86 4.72
N ALA A 46 -1.06 10.18 3.57
CA ALA A 46 -0.62 10.79 2.32
C ALA A 46 -1.65 11.80 1.77
N ILE A 47 -2.96 11.49 1.88
CA ILE A 47 -4.04 12.39 1.45
C ILE A 47 -4.45 13.42 2.52
N GLY A 48 -3.81 13.40 3.69
CA GLY A 48 -4.08 14.32 4.79
C GLY A 48 -5.45 14.16 5.45
N LYS A 49 -5.96 12.93 5.56
CA LYS A 49 -7.26 12.61 6.18
C LYS A 49 -7.14 11.78 7.44
#